data_AF-A0ABD3NIW9-F1
#
_entry.id   AF-A0ABD3NIW9-F1
#
_cell.length_a   1.000
_cell.length_b   1.000
_cell.length_c   1.000
_cell.angle_alpha   90.00
_cell.angle_beta   90.00
_cell.angle_gamma   90.00
#
_symmetry.space_group_name_H-M   'P 1'
#
loop_
_entity.id
_entity.type
_entity.pdbx_description
1 polymer ?
#
loop_
_entity_poly.entity_id
_entity_poly.type
_entity_poly.pdbx_seq_one_letter_code
_entity_poly.pdbx_strand_id
1 'polypeptide(L)'
;MQTRPTTMTRHHAPHRDTTTNATIPPSLIRQCLTLHHPNAKYTNDAVELAAEFVRLLIIEARRRAAIEAECEAVANNVLSTQNEAIHDGDSVGESNKSQNKRNIEIRGDHIAKIAAEFLMDYS
;
A
#
# COMPACT_ATOMS: atom_id res chain seq x y z
N MET A 1 -61.76 8.97 4.86
CA MET A 1 -60.45 9.64 4.69
C MET A 1 -59.38 8.56 4.79
N GLN A 2 -58.73 8.22 3.67
CA GLN A 2 -57.77 7.11 3.56
C GLN A 2 -56.34 7.61 3.85
N THR A 3 -55.64 6.96 4.77
CA THR A 3 -54.22 7.21 5.07
C THR A 3 -53.34 6.36 4.16
N ARG A 4 -52.44 7.01 3.40
CA ARG A 4 -51.40 6.32 2.60
C ARG A 4 -50.17 6.06 3.47
N PRO A 5 -49.51 4.90 3.35
CA PRO A 5 -48.22 4.65 4.00
C PRO A 5 -47.05 5.13 3.12
N THR A 6 -46.09 5.80 3.74
CA THR A 6 -44.86 6.29 3.12
C THR A 6 -43.79 5.20 3.12
N THR A 7 -43.39 4.76 1.93
CA THR A 7 -42.29 3.82 1.70
C THR A 7 -40.94 4.52 1.92
N MET A 8 -40.18 4.07 2.92
CA MET A 8 -38.78 4.48 3.14
C MET A 8 -37.85 3.56 2.35
N THR A 9 -37.51 3.94 1.12
CA THR A 9 -36.48 3.25 0.33
C THR A 9 -35.10 3.73 0.78
N ARG A 10 -34.46 2.96 1.66
CA ARG A 10 -33.07 3.17 2.09
C ARG A 10 -32.12 2.69 0.99
N HIS A 11 -31.69 3.60 0.12
CA HIS A 11 -30.61 3.35 -0.82
C HIS A 11 -29.28 3.29 -0.06
N HIS A 12 -28.80 2.07 0.21
CA HIS A 12 -27.38 1.85 0.51
C HIS A 12 -26.58 2.11 -0.77
N ALA A 13 -25.95 3.28 -0.84
CA ALA A 13 -24.92 3.53 -1.83
C ALA A 13 -23.72 2.59 -1.56
N PRO A 14 -23.20 1.86 -2.55
CA PRO A 14 -21.92 1.20 -2.40
C PRO A 14 -20.85 2.28 -2.28
N HIS A 15 -20.15 2.29 -1.16
CA HIS A 15 -18.93 3.08 -0.95
C HIS A 15 -17.87 2.50 -1.89
N ARG A 16 -17.84 3.00 -3.12
CA ARG A 16 -16.79 2.70 -4.09
C ARG A 16 -15.59 3.51 -3.63
N ASP A 17 -14.55 2.83 -3.15
CA ASP A 17 -13.25 3.46 -2.91
C ASP A 17 -12.79 4.07 -4.23
N THR A 18 -12.96 5.38 -4.36
CA THR A 18 -12.33 6.17 -5.41
C THR A 18 -10.84 6.14 -5.10
N THR A 19 -10.12 5.15 -5.63
CA THR A 19 -8.68 5.23 -5.83
C THR A 19 -8.45 6.47 -6.68
N THR A 20 -8.23 7.60 -6.04
CA THR A 20 -7.86 8.84 -6.70
C THR A 20 -6.62 8.52 -7.54
N ASN A 21 -6.74 8.64 -8.86
CA ASN A 21 -5.61 8.59 -9.78
C ASN A 21 -4.69 9.78 -9.47
N ALA A 22 -3.92 9.67 -8.39
CA ALA A 22 -2.95 10.65 -8.01
C ALA A 22 -1.86 10.65 -9.09
N THR A 23 -1.89 11.67 -9.94
CA THR A 23 -0.95 11.86 -11.04
C THR A 23 0.15 12.83 -10.59
N ILE A 24 1.39 12.56 -11.01
CA ILE A 24 2.50 13.48 -10.75
C ILE A 24 2.47 14.57 -11.83
N PRO A 25 2.47 15.86 -11.47
CA PRO A 25 2.47 16.94 -12.47
C PRO A 25 3.71 16.87 -13.37
N PRO A 26 3.56 16.84 -14.70
CA PRO A 26 4.71 16.85 -15.63
C PRO A 26 5.63 18.07 -15.43
N SER A 27 5.08 19.21 -15.01
CA SER A 27 5.84 20.41 -14.67
C SER A 27 6.85 20.17 -13.53
N LEU A 28 6.48 19.40 -12.51
CA LEU A 28 7.36 19.03 -11.40
C LEU A 28 8.50 18.13 -11.89
N ILE A 29 8.19 17.15 -12.74
CA ILE A 29 9.21 16.28 -13.33
C ILE A 29 10.21 17.08 -14.17
N ARG A 30 9.73 18.03 -14.96
CA ARG A 30 10.60 18.93 -15.73
C ARG A 30 11.52 19.74 -14.82
N GLN A 31 11.02 20.26 -13.69
CA GLN A 31 11.84 20.98 -12.70
C GLN A 31 12.92 20.07 -12.11
N CYS A 32 12.58 18.84 -11.72
CA CYS A 32 13.55 17.86 -11.21
C CYS A 32 14.63 17.54 -12.26
N LEU A 33 14.25 17.27 -13.51
CA LEU A 33 15.20 17.00 -14.59
C LEU A 33 16.13 18.19 -14.87
N THR A 34 15.57 19.42 -14.87
CA THR A 34 16.35 20.65 -15.11
C THR A 34 17.33 20.93 -13.97
N LEU A 35 16.99 20.56 -12.73
CA LEU A 35 17.87 20.72 -11.58
C LEU A 35 19.16 19.89 -11.72
N HIS A 36 19.07 18.67 -12.24
CA HIS A 36 20.24 17.79 -12.45
C HIS A 36 20.94 18.02 -13.79
N HIS A 37 20.20 18.49 -14.81
CA HIS A 37 20.71 18.69 -16.16
C HIS A 37 20.23 20.03 -16.75
N PRO A 38 20.76 21.17 -16.29
CA PRO A 38 20.21 22.50 -16.60
C PRO A 38 20.27 22.87 -18.09
N ASN A 39 21.17 22.25 -18.85
CA ASN A 39 21.34 22.52 -20.29
C ASN A 39 20.58 21.51 -21.18
N ALA A 40 19.96 20.48 -20.61
CA ALA A 40 19.22 19.48 -21.38
C ALA A 40 17.84 19.99 -21.79
N LYS A 41 17.43 19.65 -23.02
CA LYS A 41 16.08 19.95 -23.54
C LYS A 41 15.26 18.67 -23.59
N TYR A 42 14.06 18.71 -23.02
CA TYR A 42 13.15 17.56 -22.97
C TYR A 42 11.87 17.89 -23.74
N THR A 43 11.46 16.98 -24.63
CA THR A 43 10.14 17.04 -25.28
C THR A 43 9.03 16.88 -24.23
N ASN A 44 7.80 17.28 -24.56
CA ASN A 44 6.68 17.10 -23.63
C ASN A 44 6.38 15.62 -23.39
N ASP A 45 6.37 14.81 -24.45
CA ASP A 45 6.14 13.37 -24.37
C ASP A 45 7.14 12.66 -23.44
N ALA A 46 8.42 13.05 -23.48
CA ALA A 46 9.43 12.49 -22.59
C ALA A 46 9.17 12.85 -21.12
N VAL A 47 8.70 14.06 -20.86
CA VAL A 47 8.36 14.52 -19.50
C VAL A 47 7.09 13.87 -18.99
N GLU A 48 6.07 13.70 -19.83
CA GLU A 48 4.84 12.97 -19.50
C GLU A 48 5.13 11.50 -19.20
N LEU A 49 5.96 10.85 -20.04
CA LEU A 49 6.38 9.47 -19.82
C LEU A 49 7.18 9.33 -18.52
N ALA A 50 8.08 10.27 -18.23
CA ALA A 50 8.82 10.29 -16.97
C ALA A 50 7.90 10.48 -15.75
N ALA A 51 6.84 11.29 -15.87
CA ALA A 51 5.84 11.46 -14.80
C ALA A 51 5.09 10.16 -14.51
N GLU A 52 4.66 9.44 -15.55
CA GLU A 52 4.04 8.13 -15.40
C GLU A 52 5.02 7.10 -14.85
N PHE A 53 6.28 7.11 -15.29
CA PHE A 53 7.31 6.23 -14.77
C PHE A 53 7.53 6.44 -13.27
N VAL A 54 7.70 7.68 -12.80
CA VAL A 54 7.86 7.97 -11.37
C VAL A 54 6.61 7.58 -10.57
N ARG A 55 5.41 7.76 -11.13
CA ARG A 55 4.16 7.31 -10.49
C ARG A 55 4.17 5.79 -10.28
N LEU A 56 4.54 5.03 -11.30
CA LEU A 56 4.65 3.57 -11.23
C LEU A 56 5.74 3.12 -10.26
N LEU A 57 6.89 3.81 -10.26
CA LEU A 57 7.99 3.58 -9.32
C LEU A 57 7.51 3.69 -7.86
N ILE A 58 6.78 4.75 -7.53
CA ILE A 58 6.23 4.96 -6.17
C ILE A 58 5.22 3.86 -5.80
N ILE A 59 4.35 3.47 -6.73
CA ILE A 59 3.36 2.41 -6.51
C ILE A 59 4.06 1.09 -6.20
N GLU A 60 5.09 0.74 -6.97
CA GLU A 60 5.83 -0.51 -6.80
C GLU A 60 6.65 -0.52 -5.50
N ALA A 61 7.34 0.57 -5.19
CA ALA A 61 8.05 0.71 -3.91
C ALA A 61 7.10 0.51 -2.72
N ARG A 62 5.91 1.13 -2.77
CA ARG A 62 4.89 0.96 -1.73
C ARG A 62 4.36 -0.47 -1.67
N ARG A 63 4.16 -1.13 -2.81
CA ARG A 63 3.71 -2.54 -2.87
C ARG A 63 4.72 -3.47 -2.20
N ARG A 64 6.01 -3.33 -2.51
CA ARG A 64 7.07 -4.16 -1.90
C ARG A 64 7.22 -3.90 -0.41
N ALA A 65 7.14 -2.64 0.01
CA ALA A 65 7.18 -2.28 1.42
C ALA A 65 5.97 -2.81 2.22
N ALA A 66 4.78 -2.86 1.60
CA ALA A 66 3.61 -3.49 2.21
C ALA A 66 3.82 -5.00 2.42
N ILE A 67 4.38 -5.69 1.42
CA ILE A 67 4.71 -7.11 1.52
C ILE A 67 5.74 -7.36 2.62
N GLU A 68 6.80 -6.54 2.70
CA GLU A 68 7.79 -6.66 3.77
C GLU A 68 7.17 -6.46 5.15
N ALA A 69 6.27 -5.48 5.29
CA ALA A 69 5.53 -5.24 6.53
C ALA A 69 4.64 -6.45 6.92
N GLU A 70 3.99 -7.09 5.94
CA GLU A 70 3.21 -8.30 6.13
C GLU A 70 4.08 -9.49 6.58
N CYS A 71 5.23 -9.68 5.96
CA CYS A 71 6.20 -10.70 6.34
C CYS A 71 6.69 -10.52 7.78
N GLU A 72 7.06 -9.29 8.16
CA GLU A 72 7.51 -8.98 9.52
C GLU A 72 6.40 -9.19 10.55
N ALA A 73 5.17 -8.76 10.24
CA ALA A 73 4.02 -8.99 11.10
C ALA A 73 3.77 -10.49 11.33
N VAL A 74 3.91 -11.33 10.30
CA VAL A 74 3.79 -12.80 10.42
C VAL A 74 4.90 -13.38 11.29
N ALA A 75 6.15 -13.01 11.04
CA ALA A 75 7.31 -13.50 11.80
C ALA A 75 7.19 -13.19 13.30
N ASN A 76 6.76 -11.97 13.65
CA ASN A 76 6.57 -11.57 15.04
C ASN A 76 5.49 -12.39 15.77
N ASN A 77 4.40 -12.78 15.10
CA ASN A 77 3.39 -13.62 15.77
C ASN A 77 3.90 -15.03 16.05
N VAL A 78 4.68 -15.61 15.12
CA VAL A 78 5.25 -16.95 15.30
C VAL A 78 6.20 -16.97 16.49
N LEU A 79 7.01 -15.92 16.66
CA LEU A 79 7.91 -15.76 17.80
C LEU A 79 7.15 -15.60 19.12
N SER A 80 6.04 -14.85 19.13
CA SER A 80 5.21 -14.71 20.34
C SER A 80 4.55 -16.02 20.76
N THR A 81 4.02 -16.82 19.81
CA THR A 81 3.38 -18.11 20.14
C THR A 81 4.38 -19.15 20.67
N GLN A 82 5.64 -19.10 20.25
CA GLN A 82 6.68 -20.03 20.77
C GLN A 82 7.11 -19.72 22.21
N ASN A 83 7.03 -18.46 22.65
CA ASN A 83 7.39 -18.07 24.01
C ASN A 83 6.31 -18.40 25.05
N GLU A 84 5.06 -18.65 24.64
CA GLU A 84 3.95 -19.00 25.55
C GLU A 84 3.75 -20.51 25.73
N ALA A 85 4.45 -21.36 24.96
CA ALA A 85 4.27 -22.81 24.98
C ALA A 85 5.02 -23.55 26.12
N ILE A 86 5.54 -22.84 27.12
CA ILE A 86 6.10 -23.42 28.35
C ILE A 86 5.14 -23.11 29.52
N HIS A 87 3.90 -23.57 29.43
CA HIS A 87 3.05 -23.73 30.60
C HIS A 87 2.15 -24.95 30.39
N ASP A 88 2.39 -25.94 31.24
CA ASP A 88 1.74 -27.25 31.30
C ASP A 88 0.22 -27.09 31.51
N GLY A 89 -0.62 -27.78 30.73
CA GLY A 89 -2.07 -27.80 30.93
C GLY A 89 -2.94 -28.04 29.70
N ASP A 90 -3.17 -29.32 29.41
CA ASP A 90 -4.30 -29.93 28.70
C ASP A 90 -5.51 -29.01 28.37
N SER A 91 -5.75 -28.71 27.08
CA SER A 91 -7.10 -28.48 26.57
C SER A 91 -7.17 -28.50 25.04
N VAL A 92 -7.91 -29.47 24.51
CA VAL A 92 -8.38 -29.55 23.13
C VAL A 92 -9.27 -28.34 22.85
N GLY A 93 -8.91 -27.51 21.87
CA GLY A 93 -9.67 -26.31 21.51
C GLY A 93 -9.41 -25.87 20.07
N GLU A 94 -10.27 -26.32 19.16
CA GLU A 94 -10.42 -25.78 17.81
C GLU A 94 -10.47 -24.24 17.86
N SER A 95 -9.58 -23.57 17.14
CA SER A 95 -9.64 -22.12 16.98
C SER A 95 -9.58 -21.76 15.51
N ASN A 96 -10.77 -21.42 15.00
CA ASN A 96 -11.01 -20.81 13.70
C ASN A 96 -10.06 -19.63 13.49
N LYS A 97 -9.10 -19.77 12.57
CA LYS A 97 -8.26 -18.68 12.06
C LYS A 97 -9.11 -17.71 11.23
N SER A 98 -9.90 -16.88 11.91
CA SER A 98 -10.26 -15.58 11.34
C SER A 98 -8.98 -14.77 11.29
N GLN A 99 -8.34 -14.71 10.12
CA GLN A 99 -7.26 -13.77 9.85
C GLN A 99 -7.83 -12.36 10.00
N ASN A 100 -7.76 -11.85 11.23
CA ASN A 100 -8.04 -10.48 11.55
C ASN A 100 -7.08 -9.65 10.69
N LYS A 101 -7.61 -8.99 9.66
CA LYS A 101 -6.85 -8.16 8.73
C LYS A 101 -6.33 -6.96 9.52
N ARG A 102 -5.25 -7.17 10.26
CA ARG A 102 -4.59 -6.14 11.04
C ARG A 102 -4.16 -5.06 10.06
N ASN A 103 -4.43 -3.82 10.43
CA ASN A 103 -3.94 -2.68 9.68
C ASN A 103 -2.42 -2.66 9.87
N ILE A 104 -1.69 -3.11 8.86
CA ILE A 104 -0.23 -3.21 8.91
C ILE A 104 0.34 -1.87 8.42
N GLU A 105 1.06 -1.20 9.31
CA GLU A 105 1.69 0.08 9.01
C GLU A 105 3.00 -0.13 8.24
N ILE A 106 3.17 0.60 7.13
CA ILE A 106 4.44 0.65 6.41
C ILE A 106 5.36 1.64 7.11
N ARG A 107 6.48 1.15 7.64
CA ARG A 107 7.52 1.95 8.31
C ARG A 107 8.75 2.10 7.41
N GLY A 108 9.62 3.04 7.77
CA GLY A 108 10.83 3.36 7.00
C GLY A 108 11.83 2.19 6.90
N ASP A 109 11.87 1.30 7.88
CA ASP A 109 12.72 0.10 7.86
C ASP A 109 12.25 -0.95 6.85
N HIS A 110 10.95 -1.09 6.61
CA HIS A 110 10.45 -1.95 5.52
C HIS A 110 10.93 -1.45 4.15
N ILE A 111 10.98 -0.12 3.96
CA ILE A 111 11.52 0.51 2.75
C ILE A 111 13.03 0.24 2.64
N ALA A 112 13.77 0.38 3.74
CA ALA A 112 15.21 0.16 3.75
C ALA A 112 15.59 -1.27 3.35
N LYS A 113 14.83 -2.28 3.81
CA LYS A 113 15.07 -3.69 3.47
C LYS A 113 14.87 -3.99 1.99
N ILE A 114 13.88 -3.36 1.34
CA ILE A 114 13.60 -3.57 -0.09
C ILE A 114 14.43 -2.68 -1.02
N ALA A 115 15.12 -1.66 -0.48
CA ALA A 115 15.77 -0.63 -1.29
C ALA A 115 16.84 -1.17 -2.25
N ALA A 116 17.67 -2.12 -1.79
CA ALA A 116 18.75 -2.65 -2.62
C ALA A 116 18.21 -3.40 -3.85
N GLU A 117 17.28 -4.33 -3.63
CA GLU A 117 16.61 -5.08 -4.70
C GLU A 117 15.84 -4.14 -5.63
N PHE A 118 15.10 -3.20 -5.05
CA PHE A 118 14.32 -2.23 -5.81
C PHE A 118 15.20 -1.37 -6.73
N LEU A 119 16.36 -0.90 -6.25
CA LEU A 119 17.27 -0.08 -7.07
C LEU A 119 17.95 -0.89 -8.19
N MET A 120 18.20 -2.19 -7.98
CA MET A 120 18.79 -3.06 -9.02
C MET A 120 17.84 -3.28 -10.21
N ASP A 121 16.52 -3.24 -10.00
CA ASP A 121 15.55 -3.41 -11.09
C ASP A 121 15.49 -2.21 -12.05
N TYR A 122 15.98 -1.05 -11.62
CA TYR A 122 15.91 0.22 -12.37
C TYR A 122 17.30 0.83 -12.65
N SER A 123 18.37 0.05 -12.48
CA SER A 123 19.76 0.46 -12.76
C SER A 123 20.10 0.45 -14.25
#